data_AF-A0A7J3JEH7-F1
#
_entry.id   AF-A0A7J3JEH7-F1
#
_cell.length_a   1.000
_cell.length_b   1.000
_cell.length_c   1.000
_cell.angle_alpha   90.00
_cell.angle_beta   90.00
_cell.angle_gamma   90.00
#
_symmetry.space_group_name_H-M   'P 1'
#
loop_
_entity.id
_entity.type
_entity.pdbx_description
1 polymer ?
#
loop_
_entity_poly.entity_id
_entity_poly.type
_entity_poly.pdbx_seq_one_letter_code
_entity_poly.pdbx_strand_id
1 'polypeptide(L)'
;MYIQEIETLLAIKIKDAEPMLDIMGADRKVLQVATQDATNYLKFVADPANQNNDADSMGQLPSLDRAEVEAFLSFYTGLWLKKWKERFNLLIGGGTTKAAQTIKTQEALAKGEAVWTKLACRDELTNLVASALIRNGEICGTTIIAENIIKTVLAKHADQDINTKEQTFSILSESLRRVAEIAQRHGPLVSIKVEKSYYCQMSN
;
A
#
# COMPACT_ATOMS: atom_id res chain seq x y z
N MET A 1 14.16 0.78 -18.54
CA MET A 1 13.61 1.78 -17.60
C MET A 1 14.00 1.40 -16.18
N TYR A 2 14.64 2.29 -15.43
CA TYR A 2 15.10 2.00 -14.06
C TYR A 2 14.13 2.61 -13.03
N ILE A 3 13.82 1.89 -11.95
CA ILE A 3 12.98 2.37 -10.83
C ILE A 3 13.48 3.72 -10.30
N GLN A 4 14.79 3.94 -10.32
CA GLN A 4 15.43 5.20 -9.91
C GLN A 4 15.02 6.42 -10.76
N GLU A 5 14.70 6.23 -12.03
CA GLU A 5 14.20 7.30 -12.90
C GLU A 5 12.77 7.68 -12.52
N ILE A 6 11.91 6.69 -12.25
CA ILE A 6 10.55 6.89 -11.73
C ILE A 6 10.59 7.64 -10.40
N GLU A 7 11.46 7.21 -9.47
CA GLU A 7 11.63 7.87 -8.16
C GLU A 7 12.06 9.33 -8.32
N THR A 8 13.02 9.62 -9.19
CA THR A 8 13.53 10.98 -9.41
C THR A 8 12.44 11.90 -9.98
N LEU A 9 11.69 11.43 -10.98
CA LEU A 9 10.60 12.20 -11.58
C LEU A 9 9.44 12.39 -10.61
N LEU A 10 9.09 11.37 -9.82
CA LEU A 10 8.10 11.48 -8.76
C LEU A 10 8.52 12.48 -7.69
N ALA A 11 9.80 12.47 -7.28
CA ALA A 11 10.28 13.41 -6.27
C ALA A 11 10.09 14.87 -6.70
N ILE A 12 10.41 15.18 -7.97
CA ILE A 12 10.18 16.51 -8.55
C ILE A 12 8.69 16.85 -8.51
N LYS A 13 7.84 15.98 -9.07
CA LYS A 13 6.40 16.24 -9.20
C LYS A 13 5.68 16.32 -7.85
N ILE A 14 6.07 15.52 -6.87
CA ILE A 14 5.55 15.59 -5.49
C ILE A 14 5.99 16.91 -4.85
N LYS A 15 7.25 17.33 -5.03
CA LYS A 15 7.75 18.59 -4.47
C LYS A 15 7.04 19.80 -5.08
N ASP A 16 6.74 19.76 -6.36
CA ASP A 16 5.98 20.81 -7.05
C ASP A 16 4.52 20.87 -6.53
N ALA A 17 3.89 19.72 -6.32
CA ALA A 17 2.51 19.63 -5.86
C ALA A 17 2.34 19.92 -4.35
N GLU A 18 3.29 19.50 -3.53
CA GLU A 18 3.27 19.63 -2.07
C GLU A 18 4.64 20.09 -1.54
N PRO A 19 4.99 21.39 -1.68
CA PRO A 19 6.30 21.90 -1.32
C PRO A 19 6.69 21.72 0.16
N MET A 20 5.70 21.51 1.03
CA MET A 20 5.91 21.33 2.48
C MET A 20 6.32 19.92 2.87
N LEU A 21 6.17 18.92 2.00
CA LEU A 21 6.66 17.56 2.28
C LEU A 21 8.19 17.53 2.18
N ASP A 22 8.84 17.08 3.25
CA ASP A 22 10.28 16.86 3.30
C ASP A 22 10.62 15.44 2.82
N ILE A 23 10.35 15.18 1.54
CA ILE A 23 10.55 13.86 0.93
C ILE A 23 12.02 13.44 0.83
N MET A 24 12.97 14.34 1.12
CA MET A 24 14.40 14.03 1.18
C MET A 24 14.87 13.76 2.62
N GLY A 25 14.13 14.24 3.62
CA GLY A 25 14.37 13.99 5.04
C GLY A 25 13.23 13.22 5.69
N ALA A 26 12.45 13.88 6.55
CA ALA A 26 11.51 13.21 7.47
C ALA A 26 10.36 12.47 6.76
N ASP A 27 9.91 12.97 5.61
CA ASP A 27 8.81 12.39 4.83
C ASP A 27 9.30 11.45 3.71
N ARG A 28 10.56 11.00 3.74
CA ARG A 28 11.13 10.10 2.70
C ARG A 28 10.28 8.86 2.45
N LYS A 29 9.57 8.36 3.46
CA LYS A 29 8.68 7.21 3.31
C LYS A 29 7.53 7.47 2.32
N VAL A 30 7.06 8.72 2.21
CA VAL A 30 6.04 9.12 1.23
C VAL A 30 6.53 8.83 -0.19
N LEU A 31 7.75 9.27 -0.53
CA LEU A 31 8.35 9.05 -1.85
C LEU A 31 8.58 7.56 -2.14
N GLN A 32 9.02 6.79 -1.14
CA GLN A 32 9.18 5.34 -1.29
C GLN A 32 7.86 4.64 -1.61
N VAL A 33 6.78 4.99 -0.90
CA VAL A 33 5.45 4.40 -1.15
C VAL A 33 4.92 4.84 -2.51
N ALA A 34 5.04 6.12 -2.87
CA ALA A 34 4.64 6.62 -4.19
C ALA A 34 5.37 5.90 -5.33
N THR A 35 6.68 5.67 -5.18
CA THR A 35 7.50 4.97 -6.19
C THR A 35 7.11 3.52 -6.31
N GLN A 36 6.85 2.84 -5.19
CA GLN A 36 6.37 1.46 -5.17
C GLN A 36 4.99 1.34 -5.82
N ASP A 37 4.05 2.21 -5.47
CA ASP A 37 2.69 2.19 -6.02
C ASP A 37 2.68 2.50 -7.52
N ALA A 38 3.44 3.50 -7.97
CA ALA A 38 3.56 3.81 -9.40
C ALA A 38 4.13 2.62 -10.17
N THR A 39 5.17 1.98 -9.61
CA THR A 39 5.79 0.78 -10.20
C THR A 39 4.80 -0.38 -10.26
N ASN A 40 4.06 -0.64 -9.18
CA ASN A 40 3.05 -1.70 -9.13
C ASN A 40 1.92 -1.44 -10.13
N TYR A 41 1.45 -0.19 -10.21
CA TYR A 41 0.42 0.22 -11.16
C TYR A 41 0.88 -0.01 -12.60
N LEU A 42 2.09 0.42 -12.95
CA LEU A 42 2.66 0.23 -14.28
C LEU A 42 2.82 -1.26 -14.64
N LYS A 43 3.31 -2.08 -13.70
CA LYS A 43 3.38 -3.55 -13.88
C LYS A 43 2.00 -4.16 -14.08
N PHE A 44 1.00 -3.69 -13.33
CA PHE A 44 -0.37 -4.17 -13.42
C PHE A 44 -0.98 -3.86 -14.78
N VAL A 45 -0.90 -2.61 -15.26
CA VAL A 45 -1.52 -2.22 -16.54
C VAL A 45 -0.80 -2.78 -17.77
N ALA A 46 0.50 -3.08 -17.65
CA ALA A 46 1.30 -3.64 -18.73
C ALA A 46 1.00 -5.12 -19.01
N ASP A 47 0.45 -5.85 -18.05
CA ASP A 47 0.14 -7.26 -18.20
C ASP A 47 -1.26 -7.47 -18.81
N PRO A 48 -1.37 -8.08 -20.01
CA PRO A 48 -2.65 -8.36 -20.64
C PRO A 48 -3.55 -9.31 -19.83
N ALA A 49 -2.99 -10.22 -19.03
CA ALA A 49 -3.76 -11.11 -18.16
C ALA A 49 -4.52 -10.33 -17.09
N ASN A 50 -3.97 -9.20 -16.64
CA ASN A 50 -4.67 -8.26 -15.76
C ASN A 50 -5.93 -7.65 -16.40
N GLN A 51 -6.01 -7.57 -17.73
CA GLN A 51 -7.18 -7.06 -18.43
C GLN A 51 -8.28 -8.12 -18.62
N ASN A 52 -7.93 -9.41 -18.61
CA ASN A 52 -8.85 -10.54 -18.81
C ASN A 52 -9.42 -11.16 -17.52
N ASN A 53 -9.13 -10.57 -16.35
CA ASN A 53 -9.46 -11.11 -15.02
C ASN A 53 -8.74 -12.44 -14.65
N ASP A 54 -7.71 -12.82 -15.39
CA ASP A 54 -6.97 -14.08 -15.19
C ASP A 54 -5.71 -13.91 -14.32
N ALA A 55 -5.64 -12.81 -13.57
CA ALA A 55 -4.36 -12.25 -13.21
C ALA A 55 -3.96 -12.55 -11.77
N ASP A 56 -3.11 -13.56 -11.66
CA ASP A 56 -2.61 -14.08 -10.39
C ASP A 56 -1.24 -13.47 -9.96
N SER A 57 -0.71 -12.45 -10.65
CA SER A 57 0.55 -11.83 -10.22
C SER A 57 0.80 -10.42 -10.80
N MET A 58 1.76 -9.69 -10.21
CA MET A 58 2.29 -8.46 -10.80
C MET A 58 3.26 -8.81 -11.93
N GLY A 59 3.03 -8.25 -13.12
CA GLY A 59 3.89 -8.42 -14.27
C GLY A 59 5.24 -7.68 -14.18
N GLN A 60 5.96 -7.63 -15.29
CA GLN A 60 7.18 -6.85 -15.43
C GLN A 60 6.87 -5.39 -15.74
N LEU A 61 7.83 -4.50 -15.46
CA LEU A 61 7.68 -3.09 -15.86
C LEU A 61 7.64 -3.00 -17.39
N PRO A 62 6.71 -2.21 -17.97
CA PRO A 62 6.69 -1.98 -19.41
C PRO A 62 7.96 -1.25 -19.86
N SER A 63 8.34 -1.48 -21.13
CA SER A 63 9.40 -0.69 -21.77
C SER A 63 8.82 0.65 -22.22
N LEU A 64 8.79 1.62 -21.30
CA LEU A 64 8.41 3.01 -21.59
C LEU A 64 9.66 3.87 -21.79
N ASP A 65 9.55 4.86 -22.67
CA ASP A 65 10.53 5.93 -22.75
C ASP A 65 10.32 7.00 -21.66
N ARG A 66 11.28 7.91 -21.52
CA ARG A 66 11.25 8.95 -20.49
C ARG A 66 10.05 9.89 -20.64
N ALA A 67 9.66 10.23 -21.87
CA ALA A 67 8.56 11.16 -22.12
C ALA A 67 7.22 10.53 -21.74
N GLU A 68 7.03 9.24 -22.03
CA GLU A 68 5.86 8.47 -21.64
C GLU A 68 5.73 8.36 -20.11
N VAL A 69 6.84 8.06 -19.42
CA VAL A 69 6.87 8.02 -17.94
C VAL A 69 6.54 9.38 -17.36
N GLU A 70 7.13 10.44 -17.91
CA GLU A 70 6.89 11.80 -17.43
C GLU A 70 5.43 12.24 -17.63
N ALA A 71 4.83 11.90 -18.78
CA ALA A 71 3.42 12.15 -19.06
C ALA A 71 2.51 11.40 -18.08
N PHE A 72 2.75 10.09 -17.88
CA PHE A 72 2.03 9.28 -16.90
C PHE A 72 2.11 9.90 -15.50
N LEU A 73 3.33 10.18 -15.01
CA LEU A 73 3.55 10.69 -13.67
C LEU A 73 2.93 12.07 -13.45
N SER A 74 2.82 12.90 -14.51
CA SER A 74 2.19 14.22 -14.41
C SER A 74 0.70 14.13 -14.02
N PHE A 75 -0.01 13.11 -14.51
CA PHE A 75 -1.39 12.86 -14.11
C PHE A 75 -1.48 12.03 -12.82
N TYR A 76 -0.69 10.96 -12.74
CA TYR A 76 -0.74 10.00 -11.65
C TYR A 76 -0.43 10.63 -10.28
N THR A 77 0.56 11.52 -10.21
CA THR A 77 1.02 12.12 -8.94
C THR A 77 -0.11 12.84 -8.21
N GLY A 78 -0.92 13.62 -8.93
CA GLY A 78 -2.06 14.35 -8.32
C GLY A 78 -3.13 13.41 -7.78
N LEU A 79 -3.46 12.34 -8.52
CA LEU A 79 -4.41 11.33 -8.05
C LEU A 79 -3.88 10.58 -6.83
N TRP A 80 -2.60 10.19 -6.87
CA TRP A 80 -1.94 9.47 -5.80
C TRP A 80 -1.91 10.32 -4.52
N LEU A 81 -1.53 11.60 -4.59
CA LEU A 81 -1.50 12.49 -3.42
C LEU A 81 -2.89 12.70 -2.80
N LYS A 82 -3.93 12.81 -3.64
CA LYS A 82 -5.32 12.89 -3.15
C LYS A 82 -5.70 11.62 -2.37
N LYS A 83 -5.32 10.45 -2.88
CA LYS A 83 -5.56 9.17 -2.21
C LYS A 83 -4.69 8.99 -0.97
N TRP A 84 -3.45 9.44 -0.97
CA TRP A 84 -2.56 9.45 0.18
C TRP A 84 -3.19 10.19 1.36
N LYS A 85 -3.67 11.42 1.12
CA LYS A 85 -4.38 12.23 2.12
C LYS A 85 -5.67 11.58 2.62
N GLU A 86 -6.35 10.80 1.79
CA GLU A 86 -7.56 10.05 2.17
C GLU A 86 -7.22 8.83 3.04
N ARG A 87 -6.18 8.07 2.67
CA ARG A 87 -5.89 6.72 3.19
C ARG A 87 -4.95 6.69 4.38
N PHE A 88 -4.07 7.68 4.51
CA PHE A 88 -3.07 7.72 5.58
C PHE A 88 -3.48 8.74 6.65
N ASN A 89 -3.67 8.27 7.87
CA ASN A 89 -3.87 9.14 9.03
C ASN A 89 -2.58 9.21 9.85
N LEU A 90 -2.08 10.42 10.09
CA LEU A 90 -0.98 10.65 11.04
C LEU A 90 -1.59 10.68 12.45
N LEU A 91 -1.34 9.65 13.25
CA LEU A 91 -1.75 9.64 14.65
C LEU A 91 -0.76 10.48 15.46
N ILE A 92 -0.96 11.81 15.45
CA ILE A 92 -0.24 12.74 16.32
C ILE A 92 -1.03 12.88 17.62
N GLY A 93 -0.53 12.26 18.70
CA GLY A 93 -1.06 12.45 20.05
C GLY A 93 -2.53 12.02 20.25
N GLY A 94 -2.76 10.74 20.55
CA GLY A 94 -3.84 10.26 21.43
C GLY A 94 -5.27 10.80 21.27
N GLY A 95 -5.74 11.14 20.07
CA GLY A 95 -7.11 11.61 19.82
C GLY A 95 -8.17 10.51 19.86
N THR A 96 -9.34 10.81 20.43
CA THR A 96 -10.16 9.89 21.25
C THR A 96 -11.44 9.28 20.62
N THR A 97 -11.71 9.39 19.31
CA THR A 97 -12.99 8.86 18.75
C THR A 97 -12.87 7.83 17.61
N LYS A 98 -11.76 7.78 16.86
CA LYS A 98 -11.45 6.66 15.92
C LYS A 98 -10.66 5.52 16.58
N ALA A 99 -10.24 5.73 17.84
CA ALA A 99 -9.34 4.85 18.57
C ALA A 99 -9.86 3.42 18.70
N ALA A 100 -11.15 3.18 18.98
CA ALA A 100 -11.66 1.83 19.23
C ALA A 100 -11.63 0.91 17.98
N GLN A 101 -11.89 1.45 16.80
CA GLN A 101 -11.83 0.69 15.54
C GLN A 101 -10.38 0.48 15.10
N THR A 102 -9.53 1.49 15.30
CA THR A 102 -8.08 1.40 15.12
C THR A 102 -7.44 0.39 16.09
N ILE A 103 -7.89 0.31 17.35
CA ILE A 103 -7.36 -0.63 18.36
C ILE A 103 -7.67 -2.08 17.99
N LYS A 104 -8.91 -2.41 17.61
CA LYS A 104 -9.25 -3.77 17.15
C LYS A 104 -8.48 -4.18 15.90
N THR A 105 -8.27 -3.25 14.96
CA THR A 105 -7.41 -3.49 13.80
C THR A 105 -5.94 -3.64 14.21
N GLN A 106 -5.44 -2.85 15.16
CA GLN A 106 -4.05 -2.95 15.65
C GLN A 106 -3.78 -4.24 16.43
N GLU A 107 -4.71 -4.70 17.26
CA GLU A 107 -4.62 -5.98 17.95
C GLU A 107 -4.62 -7.15 16.96
N ALA A 108 -5.50 -7.11 15.96
CA ALA A 108 -5.52 -8.10 14.90
C ALA A 108 -4.24 -8.07 14.06
N LEU A 109 -3.70 -6.89 13.74
CA LEU A 109 -2.43 -6.75 13.04
C LEU A 109 -1.26 -7.29 13.87
N ALA A 110 -1.22 -7.00 15.18
CA ALA A 110 -0.18 -7.50 16.08
C ALA A 110 -0.22 -9.03 16.20
N LYS A 111 -1.41 -9.62 16.33
CA LYS A 111 -1.58 -11.09 16.32
C LYS A 111 -1.19 -11.68 14.96
N GLY A 112 -1.59 -11.01 13.87
CA GLY A 112 -1.28 -11.39 12.50
C GLY A 112 0.21 -11.33 12.19
N GLU A 113 0.96 -10.38 12.76
CA GLU A 113 2.39 -10.18 12.50
C GLU A 113 3.23 -11.41 12.89
N ALA A 114 2.94 -12.03 14.04
CA ALA A 114 3.66 -13.22 14.49
C ALA A 114 3.46 -14.45 13.56
N VAL A 115 2.33 -14.47 12.86
CA VAL A 115 1.96 -15.53 11.90
C VAL A 115 2.50 -15.17 10.51
N TRP A 116 2.44 -13.89 10.14
CA TRP A 116 2.94 -13.33 8.90
C TRP A 116 4.39 -13.74 8.64
N THR A 117 5.26 -13.63 9.64
CA THR A 117 6.68 -13.96 9.49
C THR A 117 6.95 -15.44 9.16
N LYS A 118 5.95 -16.31 9.33
CA LYS A 118 6.04 -17.77 9.07
C LYS A 118 5.40 -18.19 7.74
N LEU A 119 4.65 -17.30 7.09
CA LEU A 119 4.00 -17.58 5.81
C LEU A 119 5.07 -17.66 4.71
N ALA A 120 5.13 -18.77 3.98
CA ALA A 120 6.16 -19.00 2.96
C ALA A 120 5.94 -18.13 1.71
N CYS A 121 4.69 -18.00 1.27
CA CYS A 121 4.27 -17.31 0.05
C CYS A 121 3.83 -15.85 0.28
N ARG A 122 4.45 -15.15 1.26
CA ARG A 122 4.11 -13.76 1.62
C ARG A 122 4.08 -12.82 0.43
N ASP A 123 5.15 -12.81 -0.35
CA ASP A 123 5.32 -11.84 -1.43
C ASP A 123 4.31 -12.11 -2.55
N GLU A 124 4.08 -13.38 -2.88
CA GLU A 124 3.10 -13.80 -3.88
C GLU A 124 1.67 -13.40 -3.47
N LEU A 125 1.26 -13.71 -2.23
CA LEU A 125 -0.06 -13.31 -1.73
C LEU A 125 -0.20 -11.79 -1.66
N THR A 126 0.86 -11.07 -1.27
CA THR A 126 0.84 -9.60 -1.24
C THR A 126 0.64 -9.04 -2.63
N ASN A 127 1.36 -9.58 -3.62
CA ASN A 127 1.26 -9.13 -5.00
C ASN A 127 -0.14 -9.40 -5.57
N LEU A 128 -0.71 -10.57 -5.31
CA LEU A 128 -2.09 -10.93 -5.67
C LEU A 128 -3.11 -9.94 -5.11
N VAL A 129 -3.05 -9.69 -3.80
CA VAL A 129 -3.99 -8.79 -3.12
C VAL A 129 -3.76 -7.33 -3.55
N ALA A 130 -2.51 -6.91 -3.78
CA ALA A 130 -2.19 -5.59 -4.31
C ALA A 130 -2.71 -5.39 -5.73
N SER A 131 -2.56 -6.37 -6.63
CA SER A 131 -3.15 -6.35 -7.96
C SER A 131 -4.68 -6.26 -7.90
N ALA A 132 -5.31 -6.97 -6.96
CA ALA A 132 -6.75 -6.85 -6.75
C ALA A 132 -7.16 -5.45 -6.25
N LEU A 133 -6.38 -4.82 -5.37
CA LEU A 133 -6.60 -3.43 -4.94
C LEU A 133 -6.51 -2.45 -6.12
N ILE A 134 -5.49 -2.58 -6.97
CA ILE A 134 -5.30 -1.74 -8.17
C ILE A 134 -6.47 -1.93 -9.14
N ARG A 135 -6.89 -3.16 -9.39
CA ARG A 135 -8.07 -3.49 -10.21
C ARG A 135 -9.34 -2.79 -9.71
N ASN A 136 -9.47 -2.63 -8.40
CA ASN A 136 -10.59 -1.95 -7.75
C ASN A 136 -10.37 -0.43 -7.58
N GLY A 137 -9.36 0.15 -8.24
CA GLY A 137 -9.12 1.59 -8.26
C GLY A 137 -8.36 2.15 -7.06
N GLU A 138 -7.81 1.29 -6.20
CA GLU A 138 -6.89 1.74 -5.16
C GLU A 138 -5.49 1.88 -5.75
N ILE A 139 -4.97 3.10 -5.74
CA ILE A 139 -3.67 3.45 -6.35
C ILE A 139 -2.64 3.85 -5.32
N CYS A 140 -3.00 3.93 -4.03
CA CYS A 140 -2.15 4.44 -2.98
C CYS A 140 -2.03 3.44 -1.82
N GLY A 141 -0.80 3.20 -1.38
CA GLY A 141 -0.47 2.28 -0.28
C GLY A 141 -0.83 0.83 -0.60
N THR A 142 -0.85 0.43 -1.87
CA THR A 142 -1.42 -0.85 -2.33
C THR A 142 -0.78 -2.05 -1.63
N THR A 143 0.55 -2.11 -1.56
CA THR A 143 1.30 -3.14 -0.84
C THR A 143 1.03 -3.10 0.67
N ILE A 144 1.02 -1.91 1.28
CA ILE A 144 0.79 -1.75 2.72
C ILE A 144 -0.62 -2.22 3.12
N ILE A 145 -1.62 -1.82 2.33
CA ILE A 145 -3.02 -2.21 2.55
C ILE A 145 -3.18 -3.72 2.33
N ALA A 146 -2.56 -4.28 1.29
CA ALA A 146 -2.56 -5.72 1.04
C ALA A 146 -1.99 -6.51 2.22
N GLU A 147 -0.80 -6.15 2.71
CA GLU A 147 -0.22 -6.78 3.90
C GLU A 147 -1.13 -6.69 5.12
N ASN A 148 -1.72 -5.52 5.38
CA ASN A 148 -2.63 -5.33 6.52
C ASN A 148 -3.89 -6.20 6.41
N ILE A 149 -4.45 -6.34 5.20
CA ILE A 149 -5.58 -7.24 4.96
C ILE A 149 -5.17 -8.68 5.30
N ILE A 150 -4.05 -9.15 4.74
CA ILE A 150 -3.59 -10.53 4.92
C ILE A 150 -3.28 -10.80 6.39
N LYS A 151 -2.56 -9.91 7.08
CA LYS A 151 -2.27 -10.01 8.52
C LYS A 151 -3.56 -10.12 9.36
N THR A 152 -4.59 -9.34 9.01
CA THR A 152 -5.88 -9.39 9.71
C THR A 152 -6.63 -10.70 9.45
N VAL A 153 -6.45 -11.32 8.28
CA VAL A 153 -6.99 -12.67 7.99
C VAL A 153 -6.19 -13.72 8.77
N LEU A 154 -4.85 -13.70 8.69
CA LEU A 154 -3.95 -14.62 9.39
C LEU A 154 -4.18 -14.67 10.90
N ALA A 155 -4.54 -13.54 11.52
CA ALA A 155 -4.86 -13.49 12.95
C ALA A 155 -5.98 -14.48 13.36
N LYS A 156 -6.87 -14.86 12.43
CA LYS A 156 -7.92 -15.87 12.64
C LYS A 156 -7.43 -17.32 12.47
N HIS A 157 -6.31 -17.52 11.78
CA HIS A 157 -5.71 -18.82 11.49
C HIS A 157 -4.42 -19.08 12.29
N ALA A 158 -4.16 -18.28 13.33
CA ALA A 158 -2.88 -18.31 14.06
C ALA A 158 -2.51 -19.67 14.67
N ASP A 159 -3.51 -20.50 14.96
CA ASP A 159 -3.35 -21.82 15.58
C ASP A 159 -3.32 -22.98 14.54
N GLN A 160 -3.33 -22.67 13.24
CA GLN A 160 -3.38 -23.63 12.14
C GLN A 160 -2.05 -23.67 11.38
N ASP A 161 -1.78 -24.76 10.65
CA ASP A 161 -0.68 -24.80 9.69
C ASP A 161 -1.03 -23.98 8.44
N ILE A 162 -0.58 -22.73 8.43
CA ILE A 162 -0.88 -21.74 7.40
C ILE A 162 -0.24 -22.05 6.03
N ASN A 163 0.75 -22.96 5.98
CA ASN A 163 1.53 -23.21 4.77
C ASN A 163 0.98 -24.39 3.93
N THR A 164 -0.15 -24.98 4.33
CA THR A 164 -0.86 -25.91 3.44
C THR A 164 -1.51 -25.16 2.29
N LYS A 165 -1.72 -25.84 1.16
CA LYS A 165 -2.35 -25.24 -0.02
C LYS A 165 -3.77 -24.77 0.30
N GLU A 166 -4.50 -25.58 1.06
CA GLU A 166 -5.89 -25.31 1.47
C GLU A 166 -5.97 -24.05 2.33
N GLN A 167 -5.06 -23.91 3.31
CA GLN A 167 -5.05 -22.72 4.17
C GLN A 167 -4.59 -21.47 3.43
N THR A 168 -3.55 -21.58 2.60
CA THR A 168 -3.08 -20.48 1.76
C THR A 168 -4.19 -19.98 0.84
N PHE A 169 -4.93 -20.90 0.19
CA PHE A 169 -6.07 -20.55 -0.66
C PHE A 169 -7.22 -19.93 0.11
N SER A 170 -7.50 -20.42 1.32
CA SER A 170 -8.52 -19.83 2.22
C SER A 170 -8.15 -18.40 2.62
N ILE A 171 -6.88 -18.17 3.00
CA ILE A 171 -6.36 -16.85 3.37
C ILE A 171 -6.47 -15.88 2.18
N LEU A 172 -6.08 -16.32 0.98
CA LEU A 172 -6.19 -15.52 -0.24
C LEU A 172 -7.65 -15.18 -0.53
N SER A 173 -8.54 -16.17 -0.52
CA SER A 173 -9.97 -15.98 -0.80
C SER A 173 -10.63 -14.99 0.16
N GLU A 174 -10.38 -15.10 1.47
CA GLU A 174 -10.90 -14.13 2.43
C GLU A 174 -10.29 -12.73 2.23
N SER A 175 -9.00 -12.65 1.89
CA SER A 175 -8.32 -11.39 1.62
C SER A 175 -8.91 -10.67 0.40
N LEU A 176 -9.17 -11.39 -0.70
CA LEU A 176 -9.80 -10.85 -1.90
C LEU A 176 -11.23 -10.36 -1.63
N ARG A 177 -12.01 -11.07 -0.80
CA ARG A 177 -13.34 -10.58 -0.37
C ARG A 177 -13.23 -9.23 0.36
N ARG A 178 -12.23 -9.07 1.23
CA ARG A 178 -12.01 -7.80 1.95
C ARG A 178 -11.55 -6.66 1.04
N VAL A 179 -10.83 -6.95 -0.05
CA VAL A 179 -10.48 -5.94 -1.06
C VAL A 179 -11.74 -5.30 -1.62
N ALA A 180 -12.74 -6.10 -1.99
CA ALA A 180 -14.01 -5.59 -2.52
C ALA A 180 -14.75 -4.70 -1.50
N GLU A 181 -14.73 -5.06 -0.20
CA GLU A 181 -15.30 -4.23 0.86
C GLU A 181 -14.53 -2.90 1.04
N ILE A 182 -13.21 -2.93 0.94
CA ILE A 182 -12.34 -1.77 1.11
C ILE A 182 -12.48 -0.78 -0.05
N ALA A 183 -12.64 -1.27 -1.28
CA ALA A 183 -12.83 -0.44 -2.47
C ALA A 183 -14.02 0.53 -2.33
N GLN A 184 -15.05 0.15 -1.58
CA GLN A 184 -16.24 0.97 -1.34
C GLN A 184 -16.11 1.93 -0.15
N ARG A 185 -15.01 1.85 0.62
CA ARG A 185 -14.82 2.66 1.84
C ARG A 185 -14.07 3.96 1.52
N HIS A 186 -14.52 5.02 2.19
CA HIS A 186 -13.84 6.31 2.23
C HIS A 186 -13.11 6.52 3.56
N GLY A 187 -12.01 7.26 3.51
CA GLY A 187 -11.21 7.61 4.70
C GLY A 187 -10.04 6.66 4.96
N PRO A 188 -9.43 6.78 6.16
CA PRO A 188 -8.11 6.22 6.43
C PRO A 188 -8.13 4.71 6.61
N LEU A 189 -7.19 4.03 5.96
CA LEU A 189 -6.98 2.58 6.03
C LEU A 189 -5.62 2.24 6.65
N VAL A 190 -4.69 3.19 6.65
CA VAL A 190 -3.37 3.05 7.25
C VAL A 190 -3.19 4.13 8.31
N SER A 191 -2.77 3.72 9.50
CA SER A 191 -2.43 4.63 10.59
C SER A 191 -0.93 4.61 10.80
N ILE A 192 -0.29 5.77 10.60
CA ILE A 192 1.14 5.93 10.89
C ILE A 192 1.25 6.52 12.30
N LYS A 193 1.93 5.81 13.19
CA LYS A 193 2.29 6.32 14.52
C LYS A 193 3.55 7.16 14.38
N VAL A 194 3.43 8.46 14.57
CA VAL A 194 4.59 9.37 14.59
C VAL A 194 5.03 9.55 16.04
N GLU A 195 6.33 9.36 16.32
CA GLU A 195 6.87 9.64 17.65
C GLU A 195 6.85 11.15 17.93
N LYS A 196 6.35 11.56 19.10
CA LYS A 196 6.22 12.98 19.49
C LYS A 196 7.52 13.78 19.40
N SER A 197 8.66 13.12 19.55
CA SER A 197 10.01 13.71 19.44
C SER A 197 10.23 14.45 18.12
N TYR A 198 9.56 14.05 17.04
CA TYR A 198 9.69 14.69 15.72
C TYR A 198 9.18 16.13 15.66
N TYR A 199 8.11 16.48 16.40
CA TYR A 199 7.57 17.85 16.38
C TYR A 199 8.15 18.74 17.47
N CYS A 200 8.71 18.17 18.54
CA CYS A 200 9.34 18.96 19.60
C CYS A 200 10.69 19.57 19.20
N GLN A 201 11.32 19.13 18.10
CA GLN A 201 12.58 19.69 17.59
C GLN A 201 12.40 20.89 16.66
N MET A 202 11.17 21.20 16.21
CA MET A 202 10.90 22.38 15.37
C MET A 202 10.48 23.62 16.18
N SER A 203 10.58 23.56 17.51
CA SER A 203 10.10 24.63 18.43
C SER A 203 11.21 25.36 19.19
N ASN A 204 12.49 25.19 18.82
CA ASN A 204 13.61 25.89 19.46
C ASN A 204 14.37 26.75 18.44
#